data_AF-A0A2V8TJ82-F1
#
_entry.id   AF-A0A2V8TJ82-F1
#
_cell.length_a   1.000
_cell.length_b   1.000
_cell.length_c   1.000
_cell.angle_alpha   90.00
_cell.angle_beta   90.00
_cell.angle_gamma   90.00
#
_symmetry.space_group_name_H-M   'P 1'
#
loop_
_entity.id
_entity.type
_entity.pdbx_description
1 polymer ?
#
loop_
_entity_poly.entity_id
_entity_poly.type
_entity_poly.pdbx_seq_one_letter_code
_entity_poly.pdbx_strand_id
1 'polypeptide(L)'
;MRKVGIFCVMVAYAALGARSLEQTAAHGEFSSGPAAARSSQQTGATNELDNIEAVLDTSNGQIVIEFFAKDAPRHAEYFVKNARAGAYDGTTFHRLVKNGLIHGGDPLSKNPRDRARYGTGGLNAGLPDEVNRNKHIPGAVSSVLAAVRAGANDVKPGTSGAQFFIVLNAGPAQANLDSTFTVFGRVVEGMEVASSISTSPASAA
;
A
#
# COMPACT_ATOMS: atom_id res chain seq x y z
N MET A 1 9.72 -11.16 -18.82
CA MET A 1 9.18 -10.77 -17.50
C MET A 1 9.65 -9.35 -17.23
N ARG A 2 8.73 -8.43 -16.95
CA ARG A 2 9.03 -6.99 -16.89
C ARG A 2 9.40 -6.61 -15.46
N LYS A 3 10.60 -6.05 -15.30
CA LYS A 3 11.14 -5.65 -14.00
C LYS A 3 10.41 -4.38 -13.53
N VAL A 4 10.10 -4.34 -12.25
CA VAL A 4 9.55 -3.20 -11.51
C VAL A 4 10.68 -2.69 -10.63
N GLY A 5 11.06 -1.43 -10.77
CA GLY A 5 11.74 -0.67 -9.73
C GLY A 5 10.69 0.09 -8.93
N ILE A 6 10.82 0.21 -7.62
CA ILE A 6 9.93 1.09 -6.85
C ILE A 6 10.81 2.01 -6.02
N PHE A 7 10.69 3.31 -6.27
CA PHE A 7 11.35 4.34 -5.49
C PHE A 7 10.29 5.23 -4.84
N CYS A 8 10.38 5.43 -3.53
CA CYS A 8 9.51 6.38 -2.83
C CYS A 8 10.03 7.81 -3.01
N VAL A 9 9.13 8.73 -3.34
CA VAL A 9 9.44 10.16 -3.44
C VAL A 9 8.67 10.87 -2.33
N MET A 10 9.37 11.66 -1.50
CA MET A 10 8.70 12.57 -0.58
C MET A 10 8.06 13.68 -1.42
N VAL A 11 6.74 13.80 -1.41
CA VAL A 11 6.07 14.93 -2.04
C VAL A 11 5.89 16.00 -0.97
N ALA A 12 6.81 16.96 -0.96
CA ALA A 12 6.67 18.14 -0.14
C ALA A 12 5.53 18.99 -0.71
N TYR A 13 4.32 18.87 -0.16
CA TYR A 13 3.32 19.92 -0.33
C TYR A 13 3.87 21.17 0.35
N ALA A 14 4.34 22.12 -0.45
CA ALA A 14 4.61 23.46 0.04
C ALA A 14 3.27 24.00 0.55
N ALA A 15 3.10 24.03 1.87
CA ALA A 15 1.97 24.68 2.51
C ALA A 15 1.99 26.16 2.09
N LEU A 16 1.20 26.51 1.08
CA LEU A 16 0.89 27.90 0.79
C LEU A 16 0.14 28.42 2.01
N GLY A 17 0.83 29.29 2.74
CA GLY A 17 0.38 29.80 4.02
C GLY A 17 -0.88 30.67 3.90
N ALA A 18 -1.70 30.57 4.93
CA ALA A 18 -2.49 31.70 5.42
C ALA A 18 -2.26 31.78 6.94
N ARG A 19 -1.53 32.83 7.35
CA ARG A 19 -1.40 33.26 8.75
C ARG A 19 -2.55 34.21 9.11
N SER A 20 -2.84 34.28 10.41
CA SER A 20 -3.57 35.34 11.15
C SER A 20 -5.11 35.19 11.11
N LEU A 21 -5.91 35.36 12.16
CA LEU A 21 -5.79 35.89 13.53
C LEU A 21 -6.94 35.24 14.35
N GLU A 22 -6.73 34.93 15.63
CA GLU A 22 -7.49 35.56 16.73
C GLU A 22 -6.98 35.10 18.09
N GLN A 23 -6.86 36.07 18.98
CA GLN A 23 -6.36 35.99 20.34
C GLN A 23 -7.47 36.53 21.24
N THR A 24 -7.99 35.76 22.20
CA THR A 24 -8.63 36.37 23.38
C THR A 24 -8.61 35.46 24.63
N ALA A 25 -8.08 36.04 25.71
CA ALA A 25 -8.40 35.90 27.14
C ALA A 25 -8.08 34.63 27.97
N ALA A 26 -7.06 34.83 28.81
CA ALA A 26 -6.83 34.43 30.21
C ALA A 26 -8.02 33.95 31.08
N HIS A 27 -7.78 32.93 31.92
CA HIS A 27 -7.52 33.04 33.38
C HIS A 27 -7.56 31.66 34.08
N GLY A 28 -6.63 31.39 35.01
CA GLY A 28 -6.83 30.40 36.09
C GLY A 28 -5.64 29.47 36.37
N GLU A 29 -4.74 29.89 37.28
CA GLU A 29 -3.78 29.02 37.95
C GLU A 29 -4.47 28.23 39.09
N PHE A 30 -4.17 26.94 39.27
CA PHE A 30 -4.19 26.27 40.59
C PHE A 30 -3.29 25.02 40.61
N SER A 31 -2.66 24.79 41.76
CA SER A 31 -1.42 24.03 42.00
C SER A 31 -1.59 22.56 42.44
N SER A 32 -0.54 21.77 42.14
CA SER A 32 0.10 20.65 42.88
C SER A 32 -0.53 19.26 43.06
N GLY A 33 0.21 18.23 42.61
CA GLY A 33 0.23 16.86 43.17
C GLY A 33 0.71 15.78 42.18
N PRO A 34 1.80 15.01 42.45
CA PRO A 34 2.45 14.15 41.45
C PRO A 34 2.02 12.68 41.53
N ALA A 35 1.97 11.96 40.40
CA ALA A 35 2.35 10.54 40.29
C ALA A 35 2.19 9.99 38.85
N ALA A 36 3.11 9.09 38.51
CA ALA A 36 3.07 8.12 37.40
C ALA A 36 3.40 8.66 35.98
N ALA A 37 4.70 8.79 35.74
CA ALA A 37 5.27 8.59 34.41
C ALA A 37 4.97 7.17 33.90
N ARG A 38 4.37 7.05 32.71
CA ARG A 38 4.70 6.03 31.70
C ARG A 38 4.08 6.37 30.34
N SER A 39 4.97 6.71 29.41
CA SER A 39 4.91 6.50 27.96
C SER A 39 3.90 7.29 27.13
N SER A 40 4.18 8.58 26.98
CA SER A 40 3.82 9.40 25.82
C SER A 40 4.68 9.02 24.61
N GLN A 41 4.32 7.98 23.86
CA GLN A 41 4.94 7.68 22.55
C GLN A 41 3.94 6.98 21.62
N GLN A 42 3.00 7.74 21.02
CA GLN A 42 2.40 7.38 19.71
C GLN A 42 1.46 8.49 19.21
N THR A 43 2.02 9.60 18.75
CA THR A 43 1.26 10.62 17.99
C THR A 43 2.05 11.25 16.83
N GLY A 44 3.30 10.83 16.58
CA GLY A 44 4.18 11.47 15.60
C GLY A 44 4.29 10.80 14.22
N ALA A 45 4.00 9.50 14.10
CA ALA A 45 4.29 8.75 12.86
C ALA A 45 3.24 8.92 11.75
N THR A 46 1.99 9.25 12.10
CA THR A 46 0.90 9.36 11.12
C THR A 46 0.97 10.61 10.25
N ASN A 47 1.74 11.63 10.65
CA ASN A 47 1.80 12.91 9.94
C ASN A 47 2.77 12.91 8.74
N GLU A 48 3.76 12.00 8.73
CA GLU A 48 4.71 11.93 7.61
C GLU A 48 4.13 11.20 6.39
N LEU A 49 3.38 10.13 6.62
CA LEU A 49 2.81 9.32 5.53
C LEU A 49 1.74 10.07 4.72
N ASP A 50 1.07 11.05 5.33
CA ASP A 50 0.09 11.94 4.66
C ASP A 50 0.74 12.79 3.54
N ASN A 51 2.08 12.91 3.51
CA ASN A 51 2.83 13.67 2.50
C ASN A 51 3.82 12.80 1.70
N ILE A 52 3.62 11.48 1.71
CA ILE A 52 4.49 10.54 1.00
C ILE A 52 3.71 9.88 -0.13
N GLU A 53 4.33 9.85 -1.31
CA GLU A 53 3.85 9.05 -2.43
C GLU A 53 4.90 8.00 -2.79
N ALA A 54 4.44 6.87 -3.33
CA ALA A 54 5.32 5.88 -3.92
C ALA A 54 5.24 5.96 -5.44
N VAL A 55 6.41 6.03 -6.08
CA VAL A 55 6.53 5.99 -7.54
C VAL A 55 7.03 4.61 -7.94
N LEU A 56 6.17 3.85 -8.62
CA LEU A 56 6.51 2.57 -9.21
C LEU A 56 7.08 2.86 -10.59
N ASP A 57 8.40 2.79 -10.71
CA ASP A 57 9.09 2.95 -11.99
C ASP A 57 9.15 1.60 -12.71
N THR A 58 8.26 1.44 -13.70
CA THR A 58 8.12 0.20 -14.44
C THR A 58 8.65 0.36 -15.85
N SER A 59 8.97 -0.76 -16.52
CA SER A 59 9.29 -0.74 -17.95
C SER A 59 8.15 -0.24 -18.87
N ASN A 60 6.95 -0.01 -18.32
CA ASN A 60 5.79 0.51 -19.04
C ASN A 60 5.51 1.99 -18.76
N GLY A 61 6.30 2.63 -17.87
CA GLY A 61 6.03 3.97 -17.35
C GLY A 61 5.86 3.96 -15.84
N GLN A 62 5.55 5.13 -15.28
CA GLN A 62 5.42 5.34 -13.85
C GLN A 62 3.97 5.15 -13.38
N ILE A 63 3.80 4.65 -12.15
CA ILE A 63 2.52 4.62 -11.43
C ILE A 63 2.76 5.28 -10.07
N VAL A 64 1.96 6.27 -9.72
CA VAL A 64 2.10 7.02 -8.47
C VAL A 64 0.99 6.60 -7.50
N ILE A 65 1.37 6.26 -6.28
CA ILE A 65 0.48 5.79 -5.21
C ILE A 65 0.48 6.79 -4.05
N GLU A 66 -0.72 7.24 -3.68
CA GLU A 66 -1.01 7.94 -2.43
C GLU A 66 -1.48 6.93 -1.36
N PHE A 67 -1.10 7.13 -0.11
CA PHE A 67 -1.43 6.22 0.99
C PHE A 67 -2.62 6.68 1.84
N PHE A 68 -3.45 5.72 2.26
CA PHE A 68 -4.50 5.93 3.25
C PHE A 68 -3.97 5.70 4.66
N ALA A 69 -2.97 6.47 5.08
CA ALA A 69 -2.24 6.27 6.34
C ALA A 69 -3.13 6.34 7.60
N LYS A 70 -4.29 7.00 7.53
CA LYS A 70 -5.28 7.04 8.62
C LYS A 70 -6.12 5.77 8.71
N ASP A 71 -6.43 5.15 7.57
CA ASP A 71 -7.30 3.98 7.49
C ASP A 71 -6.52 2.65 7.59
N ALA A 72 -5.27 2.63 7.13
CA ALA A 72 -4.39 1.46 7.16
C ALA A 72 -2.93 1.85 7.48
N PRO A 73 -2.66 2.42 8.68
CA PRO A 73 -1.35 2.94 9.06
C PRO A 73 -0.23 1.90 8.96
N ARG A 74 -0.48 0.65 9.37
CA ARG A 74 0.57 -0.38 9.44
C ARG A 74 0.93 -0.90 8.05
N HIS A 75 -0.04 -1.05 7.16
CA HIS A 75 0.24 -1.41 5.76
C HIS A 75 0.95 -0.28 5.02
N ALA A 76 0.51 0.97 5.19
CA ALA A 76 1.16 2.13 4.57
C ALA A 76 2.62 2.26 5.05
N GLU A 77 2.87 2.22 6.36
CA GLU A 77 4.21 2.27 6.94
C GLU A 77 5.08 1.12 6.44
N TYR A 78 4.54 -0.11 6.42
CA TYR A 78 5.26 -1.28 5.96
C TYR A 78 5.65 -1.17 4.48
N PHE A 79 4.74 -0.72 3.63
CA PHE A 79 5.01 -0.51 2.20
C PHE A 79 6.13 0.51 2.02
N VAL A 80 6.01 1.70 2.63
CA VAL A 80 6.99 2.78 2.52
C VAL A 80 8.35 2.35 3.04
N LYS A 81 8.41 1.64 4.18
CA LYS A 81 9.64 1.09 4.73
C LYS A 81 10.33 0.13 3.76
N ASN A 82 9.57 -0.79 3.15
CA ASN A 82 10.12 -1.77 2.22
C ASN A 82 10.56 -1.14 0.89
N ALA A 83 9.81 -0.15 0.39
CA ALA A 83 10.19 0.62 -0.78
C ALA A 83 11.48 1.41 -0.56
N ARG A 84 11.61 2.12 0.57
CA ARG A 84 12.86 2.80 0.96
C ARG A 84 14.05 1.85 1.10
N ALA A 85 13.81 0.60 1.47
CA ALA A 85 14.83 -0.44 1.56
C ALA A 85 15.14 -1.14 0.22
N GLY A 86 14.50 -0.75 -0.89
CA GLY A 86 14.69 -1.38 -2.21
C GLY A 86 14.12 -2.80 -2.30
N ALA A 87 13.23 -3.20 -1.37
CA ALA A 87 12.69 -4.55 -1.33
C ALA A 87 11.92 -4.91 -2.60
N TYR A 88 11.29 -3.92 -3.22
CA TYR A 88 10.51 -4.07 -4.45
C TYR A 88 11.33 -4.01 -5.74
N ASP A 89 12.60 -3.58 -5.67
CA ASP A 89 13.42 -3.41 -6.87
C ASP A 89 13.70 -4.75 -7.55
N GLY A 90 13.46 -4.78 -8.86
CA GLY A 90 13.58 -5.96 -9.70
C GLY A 90 12.44 -6.97 -9.55
N THR A 91 11.43 -6.71 -8.71
CA THR A 91 10.23 -7.57 -8.66
C THR A 91 9.44 -7.44 -9.96
N THR A 92 8.45 -8.29 -10.17
CA THR A 92 7.59 -8.25 -11.36
C THR A 92 6.12 -8.31 -10.96
N PHE A 93 5.24 -7.77 -11.82
CA PHE A 93 3.82 -8.07 -11.71
C PHE A 93 3.58 -9.51 -12.16
N HIS A 94 3.41 -10.42 -11.21
CA HIS A 94 3.45 -11.87 -11.42
C HIS A 94 2.08 -12.51 -11.68
N ARG A 95 0.99 -11.79 -11.35
CA ARG A 95 -0.38 -12.19 -11.70
C ARG A 95 -1.08 -11.00 -12.33
N LEU A 96 -1.59 -11.22 -13.55
CA LEU A 96 -2.29 -10.22 -14.36
C LEU A 96 -3.68 -10.78 -14.68
N VAL A 97 -4.71 -10.10 -14.21
CA VAL A 97 -6.09 -10.33 -14.66
C VAL A 97 -6.39 -9.22 -15.65
N LYS A 98 -6.54 -9.56 -16.92
CA LYS A 98 -6.72 -8.59 -18.02
C LYS A 98 -7.84 -7.60 -17.68
N ASN A 99 -7.51 -6.31 -17.62
CA ASN A 99 -8.40 -5.22 -17.23
C ASN A 99 -9.09 -5.39 -15.86
N GLY A 100 -8.66 -6.36 -15.04
CA GLY A 100 -9.23 -6.65 -13.72
C GLY A 100 -8.36 -6.12 -12.60
N LEU A 101 -7.17 -6.71 -12.46
CA LEU A 101 -6.20 -6.38 -11.42
C LEU A 101 -4.79 -6.84 -11.80
N ILE A 102 -3.78 -6.21 -11.18
CA ILE A 102 -2.37 -6.62 -11.29
C ILE A 102 -1.78 -6.83 -9.90
N HIS A 103 -1.06 -7.93 -9.66
CA HIS A 103 -0.38 -8.23 -8.39
C HIS A 103 1.12 -8.04 -8.51
N GLY A 104 1.72 -7.34 -7.55
CA GLY A 104 3.15 -7.09 -7.44
C GLY A 104 3.69 -7.37 -6.04
N GLY A 105 4.97 -7.06 -5.83
CA GLY A 105 5.59 -7.07 -4.51
C GLY A 105 6.11 -8.42 -4.00
N ASP A 106 6.07 -9.49 -4.80
CA ASP A 106 6.65 -10.77 -4.40
C ASP A 106 8.17 -10.77 -4.62
N PRO A 107 9.01 -10.94 -3.57
CA PRO A 107 10.47 -10.99 -3.70
C PRO A 107 10.96 -12.18 -4.54
N LEU A 108 10.24 -13.30 -4.59
CA LEU A 108 10.62 -14.44 -5.44
C LEU A 108 10.52 -14.09 -6.92
N SER A 109 9.69 -13.09 -7.26
CA SER A 109 9.51 -12.64 -8.64
C SER A 109 10.74 -11.97 -9.26
N LYS A 110 11.77 -11.67 -8.47
CA LYS A 110 13.06 -11.16 -8.94
C LYS A 110 13.85 -12.22 -9.74
N ASN A 111 13.65 -13.49 -9.43
CA ASN A 111 14.36 -14.59 -10.06
C ASN A 111 13.42 -15.38 -10.99
N PRO A 112 13.66 -15.38 -12.31
CA PRO A 112 12.86 -16.16 -13.26
C PRO A 112 12.84 -17.67 -12.96
N ARG A 113 13.87 -18.20 -12.27
CA ARG A 113 13.93 -19.63 -11.88
C ARG A 113 12.90 -20.00 -10.81
N ASP A 114 12.44 -19.03 -10.02
CA ASP A 114 11.44 -19.24 -8.98
C ASP A 114 10.00 -19.11 -9.49
N ARG A 115 9.76 -19.07 -10.80
CA ARG A 115 8.43 -18.81 -11.41
C ARG A 115 7.30 -19.69 -10.83
N ALA A 116 7.57 -20.96 -10.55
CA ALA A 116 6.59 -21.87 -9.94
C ALA A 116 6.10 -21.37 -8.56
N ARG A 117 6.95 -20.65 -7.84
CA ARG A 117 6.72 -20.17 -6.47
C ARG A 117 6.18 -18.75 -6.40
N TYR A 118 5.94 -18.08 -7.53
CA TYR A 118 5.45 -16.71 -7.53
C TYR A 118 4.11 -16.58 -6.80
N GLY A 119 3.90 -15.47 -6.11
CA GLY A 119 2.77 -15.24 -5.22
C GLY A 119 2.90 -15.91 -3.85
N THR A 120 4.01 -16.61 -3.54
CA THR A 120 4.21 -17.23 -2.21
C THR A 120 5.22 -16.51 -1.33
N GLY A 121 6.04 -15.62 -1.89
CA GLY A 121 7.06 -14.88 -1.14
C GLY A 121 6.52 -13.59 -0.52
N GLY A 122 7.21 -13.07 0.49
CA GLY A 122 6.90 -11.74 1.06
C GLY A 122 5.53 -11.65 1.74
N LEU A 123 4.96 -12.77 2.18
CA LEU A 123 3.71 -12.86 2.96
C LEU A 123 4.03 -13.18 4.42
N ASN A 124 3.03 -13.17 5.29
CA ASN A 124 3.14 -13.47 6.73
C ASN A 124 4.10 -12.53 7.48
N ALA A 125 4.01 -11.24 7.22
CA ALA A 125 4.85 -10.22 7.86
C ALA A 125 4.37 -9.84 9.28
N GLY A 126 3.30 -10.47 9.79
CA GLY A 126 2.69 -10.12 11.07
C GLY A 126 1.95 -8.77 11.05
N LEU A 127 1.50 -8.33 9.88
CA LEU A 127 0.62 -7.17 9.74
C LEU A 127 -0.80 -7.56 10.17
N PRO A 128 -1.49 -6.75 10.98
CA PRO A 128 -2.90 -6.98 11.27
C PRO A 128 -3.76 -6.59 10.06
N ASP A 129 -4.95 -7.18 9.96
CA ASP A 129 -5.92 -6.79 8.94
C ASP A 129 -6.55 -5.45 9.31
N GLU A 130 -6.31 -4.41 8.50
CA GLU A 130 -6.82 -3.05 8.70
C GLU A 130 -8.02 -2.81 7.76
N VAL A 131 -9.03 -3.67 7.90
CA VAL A 131 -10.26 -3.58 7.12
C VAL A 131 -10.92 -2.22 7.35
N ASN A 132 -11.20 -1.51 6.27
CA ASN A 132 -11.69 -0.13 6.32
C ASN A 132 -12.81 0.13 5.30
N ARG A 133 -13.29 1.38 5.24
CA ARG A 133 -14.40 1.77 4.36
C ARG A 133 -13.99 2.00 2.91
N ASN A 134 -12.68 2.03 2.61
CA ASN A 134 -12.20 2.18 1.25
C ASN A 134 -12.56 0.94 0.43
N LYS A 135 -12.95 1.18 -0.82
CA LYS A 135 -13.55 0.18 -1.70
C LYS A 135 -12.57 -0.26 -2.77
N HIS A 136 -12.71 -1.50 -3.23
CA HIS A 136 -11.95 -2.03 -4.36
C HIS A 136 -12.51 -1.51 -5.69
N ILE A 137 -12.41 -0.19 -5.89
CA ILE A 137 -12.74 0.53 -7.13
C ILE A 137 -11.47 0.71 -7.98
N PRO A 138 -11.57 1.07 -9.28
CA PRO A 138 -10.40 1.35 -10.10
C PRO A 138 -9.41 2.31 -9.42
N GLY A 139 -8.14 1.92 -9.39
CA GLY A 139 -7.06 2.64 -8.73
C GLY A 139 -6.82 2.24 -7.27
N ALA A 140 -7.71 1.49 -6.61
CA ALA A 140 -7.46 1.04 -5.25
C ALA A 140 -6.22 0.14 -5.18
N VAL A 141 -5.37 0.37 -4.17
CA VAL A 141 -4.18 -0.42 -3.85
C VAL A 141 -4.43 -1.17 -2.56
N SER A 142 -4.32 -2.49 -2.61
CA SER A 142 -4.77 -3.38 -1.53
C SER A 142 -3.78 -4.52 -1.26
N SER A 143 -3.81 -5.03 -0.03
CA SER A 143 -2.90 -6.08 0.43
C SER A 143 -3.25 -7.46 -0.12
N VAL A 144 -2.29 -8.38 -0.14
CA VAL A 144 -2.53 -9.79 -0.51
C VAL A 144 -2.42 -10.68 0.72
N LEU A 145 -3.34 -11.64 0.87
CA LEU A 145 -3.32 -12.65 1.93
C LEU A 145 -2.84 -14.00 1.39
N ALA A 146 -2.16 -14.80 2.23
CA ALA A 146 -1.43 -15.99 1.80
C ALA A 146 -2.32 -17.10 1.22
N ALA A 147 -3.61 -17.13 1.54
CA ALA A 147 -4.55 -18.16 1.08
C ALA A 147 -5.02 -17.98 -0.38
N VAL A 148 -4.84 -16.80 -0.99
CA VAL A 148 -5.50 -16.41 -2.25
C VAL A 148 -4.97 -17.17 -3.49
N ARG A 149 -3.89 -17.94 -3.37
CA ARG A 149 -3.39 -18.78 -4.47
C ARG A 149 -3.88 -20.23 -4.44
N ALA A 150 -4.47 -20.70 -3.35
CA ALA A 150 -4.74 -22.12 -3.14
C ALA A 150 -6.15 -22.59 -3.56
N GLY A 151 -7.04 -21.70 -4.01
CA GLY A 151 -8.47 -22.03 -4.10
C GLY A 151 -9.06 -22.40 -2.73
N ALA A 152 -8.34 -22.07 -1.66
CA ALA A 152 -8.76 -22.29 -0.30
C ALA A 152 -9.68 -21.14 0.11
N ASN A 153 -10.90 -21.49 0.53
CA ASN A 153 -11.86 -20.54 1.07
C ASN A 153 -11.43 -20.03 2.46
N ASP A 154 -10.39 -20.62 3.06
CA ASP A 154 -9.87 -20.27 4.38
C ASP A 154 -8.82 -19.17 4.27
N VAL A 155 -9.29 -17.95 4.07
CA VAL A 155 -8.47 -16.74 4.22
C VAL A 155 -8.06 -16.62 5.68
N LYS A 156 -6.75 -16.76 5.95
CA LYS A 156 -6.19 -16.61 7.29
C LYS A 156 -5.89 -15.12 7.56
N PRO A 157 -6.51 -14.51 8.59
CA PRO A 157 -6.19 -13.15 9.00
C PRO A 157 -4.71 -12.97 9.32
N GLY A 158 -4.18 -11.78 9.10
CA GLY A 158 -2.83 -11.40 9.50
C GLY A 158 -1.70 -12.08 8.69
N THR A 159 -2.02 -12.58 7.50
CA THR A 159 -1.06 -13.23 6.60
C THR A 159 -0.52 -12.32 5.50
N SER A 160 -0.87 -11.03 5.53
CA SER A 160 -0.37 -10.05 4.58
C SER A 160 1.12 -9.75 4.77
N GLY A 161 1.68 -9.02 3.81
CA GLY A 161 3.09 -8.63 3.80
C GLY A 161 3.39 -7.64 2.68
N ALA A 162 4.50 -7.86 1.97
CA ALA A 162 4.99 -6.97 0.92
C ALA A 162 4.15 -7.02 -0.36
N GLN A 163 3.44 -8.13 -0.62
CA GLN A 163 2.61 -8.25 -1.82
C GLN A 163 1.39 -7.33 -1.79
N PHE A 164 1.07 -6.76 -2.94
CA PHE A 164 -0.06 -5.85 -3.14
C PHE A 164 -0.71 -6.07 -4.50
N PHE A 165 -1.91 -5.54 -4.69
CA PHE A 165 -2.56 -5.47 -5.98
C PHE A 165 -3.18 -4.11 -6.27
N ILE A 166 -3.27 -3.78 -7.57
CA ILE A 166 -3.94 -2.58 -8.08
C ILE A 166 -5.20 -3.02 -8.82
N VAL A 167 -6.34 -2.44 -8.47
CA VAL A 167 -7.64 -2.68 -9.10
C VAL A 167 -7.77 -1.84 -10.37
N LEU A 168 -8.20 -2.45 -11.48
CA LEU A 168 -8.28 -1.79 -12.80
C LEU A 168 -9.70 -1.64 -13.34
N ASN A 169 -10.66 -2.39 -12.82
CA ASN A 169 -12.07 -2.25 -13.15
C ASN A 169 -12.95 -2.21 -11.91
N ALA A 170 -14.19 -1.74 -12.09
CA ALA A 170 -15.26 -1.93 -11.14
C ALA A 170 -16.05 -3.20 -11.49
N GLY A 171 -16.65 -3.83 -10.48
CA GLY A 171 -17.60 -4.92 -10.70
C GLY A 171 -17.84 -5.77 -9.47
N PRO A 172 -18.80 -6.73 -9.54
CA PRO A 172 -19.15 -7.59 -8.41
C PRO A 172 -17.95 -8.39 -7.88
N ALA A 173 -17.05 -8.83 -8.77
CA ALA A 173 -15.84 -9.54 -8.37
C ALA A 173 -14.94 -8.70 -7.44
N GLN A 174 -14.86 -7.39 -7.67
CA GLN A 174 -14.06 -6.49 -6.84
C GLN A 174 -14.78 -6.13 -5.55
N ALA A 175 -16.10 -5.96 -5.60
CA ALA A 175 -16.92 -5.76 -4.40
C ALA A 175 -16.77 -6.94 -3.41
N ASN A 176 -16.56 -8.17 -3.89
CA ASN A 176 -16.30 -9.34 -3.04
C ASN A 176 -14.94 -9.31 -2.32
N LEU A 177 -14.02 -8.41 -2.72
CA LEU A 177 -12.74 -8.22 -2.04
C LEU A 177 -12.88 -7.29 -0.82
N ASP A 178 -13.94 -6.48 -0.79
CA ASP A 178 -14.24 -5.62 0.35
C ASP A 178 -14.34 -6.44 1.63
N SER A 179 -14.00 -5.80 2.75
CA SER A 179 -14.04 -6.41 4.08
C SER A 179 -13.08 -7.58 4.32
N THR A 180 -12.34 -8.02 3.30
CA THR A 180 -11.35 -9.11 3.39
C THR A 180 -9.93 -8.59 3.25
N PHE A 181 -9.68 -7.72 2.26
CA PHE A 181 -8.35 -7.17 2.00
C PHE A 181 -8.24 -5.74 2.51
N THR A 182 -7.06 -5.38 2.99
CA THR A 182 -6.77 -4.03 3.47
C THR A 182 -6.45 -3.13 2.28
N VAL A 183 -7.35 -2.21 1.97
CA VAL A 183 -7.07 -1.11 1.02
C VAL A 183 -6.23 -0.07 1.76
N PHE A 184 -4.97 0.11 1.35
CA PHE A 184 -4.02 0.98 2.04
C PHE A 184 -3.56 2.18 1.21
N GLY A 185 -4.04 2.32 -0.02
CA GLY A 185 -3.76 3.48 -0.86
C GLY A 185 -4.54 3.47 -2.16
N ARG A 186 -4.22 4.43 -3.02
CA ARG A 186 -4.77 4.53 -4.38
C ARG A 186 -3.72 5.03 -5.37
N VAL A 187 -3.89 4.63 -6.62
CA VAL A 187 -3.17 5.22 -7.73
C VAL A 187 -3.72 6.61 -8.01
N VAL A 188 -2.85 7.62 -8.04
CA VAL A 188 -3.17 9.01 -8.37
C VAL A 188 -2.69 9.40 -9.76
N GLU A 189 -1.66 8.74 -10.28
CA GLU A 189 -1.17 8.90 -11.66
C GLU A 189 -0.72 7.55 -12.26
N GLY A 190 -0.83 7.38 -13.57
CA GLY A 190 -0.37 6.17 -14.28
C GLY A 190 -1.38 5.02 -14.31
N MET A 191 -2.69 5.28 -14.22
CA MET A 191 -3.72 4.24 -14.32
C MET A 191 -3.72 3.55 -15.70
N GLU A 192 -3.40 4.30 -16.76
CA GLU A 192 -3.20 3.80 -18.10
C GLU A 192 -1.97 2.89 -18.21
N VAL A 193 -0.91 3.19 -17.46
CA VAL A 193 0.28 2.33 -17.34
C VAL A 193 -0.08 1.01 -16.67
N ALA A 194 -0.79 1.07 -15.54
CA ALA A 194 -1.29 -0.12 -14.84
C ALA A 194 -2.19 -0.99 -15.74
N SER A 195 -3.07 -0.34 -16.51
CA SER A 195 -3.95 -1.01 -17.49
C SER A 195 -3.16 -1.67 -18.63
N SER A 196 -2.16 -0.98 -19.17
CA SER A 196 -1.22 -1.50 -20.19
C SER A 196 -0.43 -2.71 -19.71
N ILE A 197 -0.01 -2.72 -18.43
CA ILE A 197 0.63 -3.89 -17.82
C ILE A 197 -0.32 -5.09 -17.81
N SER A 198 -1.60 -4.91 -17.46
CA SER A 198 -2.57 -6.00 -17.39
C SER A 198 -2.88 -6.68 -18.73
N THR A 199 -2.70 -5.96 -19.83
CA THR A 199 -2.96 -6.43 -21.20
C THR A 199 -1.70 -6.90 -21.91
N SER A 200 -0.53 -6.69 -21.31
CA SER A 200 0.74 -7.15 -21.86
C SER A 200 0.73 -8.68 -21.98
N PRO A 201 1.24 -9.25 -23.09
CA PRO A 201 1.35 -10.69 -23.22
C PRO A 201 2.10 -11.26 -22.00
N ALA A 202 1.47 -12.19 -21.29
CA ALA A 202 2.20 -12.99 -20.32
C ALA A 202 3.35 -13.62 -21.11
N SER A 203 4.60 -13.33 -20.71
CA SER A 203 5.78 -13.89 -21.36
C SER A 203 5.61 -15.41 -21.38
N ALA A 204 5.24 -15.93 -22.56
CA ALA A 204 5.22 -17.34 -22.87
C ALA A 204 6.59 -17.88 -22.42
N ALA A 205 6.54 -18.90 -21.58
CA ALA A 205 7.71 -19.67 -21.22
C ALA A 205 8.16 -20.47 -22.44
#